data_AF-A0A917ZQB2-F1
#
_entry.id   AF-A0A917ZQB2-F1
#
_cell.length_a   1.000
_cell.length_b   1.000
_cell.length_c   1.000
_cell.angle_alpha   90.00
_cell.angle_beta   90.00
_cell.angle_gamma   90.00
#
_symmetry.space_group_name_H-M   'P 1'
#
loop_
_entity.id
_entity.type
_entity.pdbx_description
1 polymer ?
#
loop_
_entity_poly.entity_id
_entity_poly.type
_entity_poly.pdbx_seq_one_letter_code
_entity_poly.pdbx_strand_id
1 'polypeptide(L)'
;MASEQQFREAAAADVCADAVTDGGFDRGFGRMLQHAGIPDALIQELSQDASEPGITALEQVLLGCWPVDDYQAAVSEPEAVVARTEQARSTFMDGAAQLNRELETLDIAGLIDIRVTVGGVQLDWSRFECCDLHFGQLWLAETRMLEWLADARERVEGLCRPARTWALAASVCEIERETGQTRATAVESGDLQAYTGLVFKWAWNLQGLNALEYGELAARGQNPLLLAIGGSRLRAGYGVPSQAFRTLGLSTRNATAEQLRAVARLLFDRGDLAPEQFSLLSHCDSLLRPSERLAAHDWVDRYGQLLADLWIRGDRGSWVESTLDLLKRAESGVAA
;
A
#
# COMPACT_ATOMS: atom_id res chain seq x y z
N MET A 1 31.94 8.94 14.07
CA MET A 1 30.56 9.46 14.16
C MET A 1 30.34 10.31 12.93
N ALA A 2 29.94 9.69 11.82
CA ALA A 2 29.47 10.41 10.64
C ALA A 2 28.09 10.97 10.98
N SER A 3 27.84 12.24 10.70
CA SER A 3 26.59 12.90 11.04
C SER A 3 25.44 12.37 10.19
N GLU A 4 24.26 12.27 10.78
CA GLU A 4 22.99 11.89 10.14
C GLU A 4 22.72 12.64 8.82
N GLN A 5 23.30 13.84 8.68
CA GLN A 5 23.28 14.68 7.49
C GLN A 5 24.07 14.10 6.30
N GLN A 6 25.19 13.41 6.54
CA GLN A 6 25.96 12.73 5.49
C GLN A 6 25.29 11.46 4.97
N PHE A 7 24.47 10.79 5.81
CA PHE A 7 23.63 9.67 5.36
C PHE A 7 22.42 10.15 4.55
N ARG A 8 21.81 11.29 4.93
CA ARG A 8 20.74 11.94 4.15
C ARG A 8 21.25 12.42 2.79
N GLU A 9 22.46 12.98 2.72
CA GLU A 9 23.08 13.39 1.45
C GLU A 9 23.47 12.21 0.56
N ALA A 10 23.91 11.08 1.14
CA ALA A 10 24.22 9.88 0.37
C ALA A 10 22.97 9.16 -0.17
N ALA A 11 21.89 9.11 0.62
CA ALA A 11 20.60 8.57 0.18
C ALA A 11 19.92 9.46 -0.87
N ALA A 12 20.04 10.78 -0.76
CA ALA A 12 19.59 11.71 -1.80
C ALA A 12 20.44 11.61 -3.07
N ALA A 13 21.74 11.34 -2.95
CA ALA A 13 22.63 11.19 -4.11
C ALA A 13 22.35 9.91 -4.91
N ASP A 14 21.97 8.80 -4.27
CA ASP A 14 21.65 7.54 -4.98
C ASP A 14 20.25 7.58 -5.64
N VAL A 15 19.34 8.41 -5.12
CA VAL A 15 18.04 8.72 -5.76
C VAL A 15 18.18 9.75 -6.89
N CYS A 16 19.20 10.60 -6.86
CA CYS A 16 19.45 11.64 -7.87
C CYS A 16 20.51 11.30 -8.93
N ALA A 17 21.35 10.27 -8.75
CA ALA A 17 22.46 9.99 -9.67
C ALA A 17 21.99 9.58 -11.09
N ASP A 18 20.79 9.01 -11.22
CA ASP A 18 20.19 8.72 -12.54
C ASP A 18 19.44 9.92 -13.16
N ALA A 19 19.36 11.06 -12.46
CA ALA A 19 18.65 12.27 -12.91
C ALA A 19 19.56 13.32 -13.56
N VAL A 20 20.89 13.14 -13.53
CA VAL A 20 21.85 14.17 -14.00
C VAL A 20 22.73 13.66 -15.13
N THR A 21 22.10 13.15 -16.20
CA THR A 21 22.67 13.29 -17.55
C THR A 21 21.52 13.47 -18.54
N ASP A 22 21.60 14.57 -19.29
CA ASP A 22 20.64 15.11 -20.25
C ASP A 22 19.39 15.83 -19.71
N GLY A 23 19.33 17.12 -20.05
CA GLY A 23 18.29 18.06 -19.66
C GLY A 23 16.89 17.60 -20.06
N GLY A 24 16.02 17.51 -19.06
CA GLY A 24 14.60 17.21 -19.23
C GLY A 24 13.96 16.90 -17.87
N PHE A 25 13.64 17.96 -17.10
CA PHE A 25 12.83 17.84 -15.88
C PHE A 25 11.45 17.18 -16.15
N ASP A 26 11.02 17.10 -17.41
CA ASP A 26 9.78 16.45 -17.87
C ASP A 26 9.75 14.90 -17.79
N ARG A 27 10.86 14.21 -17.49
CA ARG A 27 10.89 12.72 -17.52
C ARG A 27 11.09 12.04 -16.16
N GLY A 28 11.42 12.79 -15.10
CA GLY A 28 11.70 12.24 -13.77
C GLY A 28 10.44 11.74 -13.05
N PHE A 29 9.36 12.53 -13.09
CA PHE A 29 8.10 12.21 -12.41
C PHE A 29 7.33 11.05 -13.07
N GLY A 30 7.31 11.00 -14.41
CA GLY A 30 6.71 9.88 -15.15
C GLY A 30 7.39 8.54 -14.87
N ARG A 31 8.71 8.53 -14.64
CA ARG A 31 9.45 7.32 -14.21
C ARG A 31 9.19 6.95 -12.74
N MET A 32 9.02 7.94 -11.85
CA MET A 32 8.61 7.69 -10.46
C MET A 32 7.25 6.98 -10.34
N LEU A 33 6.34 7.18 -11.30
CA LEU A 33 5.03 6.52 -11.33
C LEU A 33 5.00 5.17 -12.03
N GLN A 34 5.90 4.90 -12.96
CA GLN A 34 6.05 3.55 -13.52
C GLN A 34 6.37 2.51 -12.41
N HIS A 35 6.77 2.98 -11.22
CA HIS A 35 6.92 2.20 -10.00
C HIS A 35 5.66 2.04 -9.12
N ALA A 36 4.50 2.60 -9.49
CA ALA A 36 3.27 2.51 -8.68
C ALA A 36 2.47 1.22 -8.92
N GLY A 37 2.93 0.33 -9.81
CA GLY A 37 2.27 -0.93 -10.11
C GLY A 37 0.82 -0.77 -10.59
N ILE A 38 0.43 0.39 -11.12
CA ILE A 38 -0.91 0.61 -11.67
C ILE A 38 -0.82 0.34 -13.18
N PRO A 39 -1.63 -0.56 -13.76
CA PRO A 39 -1.61 -0.79 -15.19
C PRO A 39 -1.87 0.51 -15.97
N ASP A 40 -1.06 0.81 -16.99
CA ASP A 40 -1.19 2.05 -17.78
C ASP A 40 -2.59 2.24 -18.37
N ALA A 41 -3.24 1.14 -18.76
CA ALA A 41 -4.63 1.15 -19.25
C ALA A 41 -5.62 1.68 -18.20
N LEU A 42 -5.36 1.41 -16.92
CA LEU A 42 -6.19 1.86 -15.80
C LEU A 42 -6.03 3.35 -15.53
N ILE A 43 -4.79 3.84 -15.64
CA ILE A 43 -4.50 5.27 -15.55
C ILE A 43 -5.23 5.99 -16.70
N GLN A 44 -5.04 5.53 -17.94
CA GLN A 44 -5.64 6.12 -19.14
C GLN A 44 -7.17 6.15 -19.10
N GLU A 45 -7.84 5.11 -18.60
CA GLU A 45 -9.30 5.08 -18.43
C GLU A 45 -9.79 6.20 -17.50
N LEU A 46 -9.04 6.45 -16.42
CA LEU A 46 -9.36 7.50 -15.44
C LEU A 46 -8.87 8.90 -15.87
N SER A 47 -8.01 8.98 -16.90
CA SER A 47 -7.52 10.23 -17.50
C SER A 47 -8.47 10.79 -18.57
N GLN A 48 -9.38 9.98 -19.12
CA GLN A 48 -10.24 10.39 -20.24
C GLN A 48 -11.34 11.38 -19.84
N ASP A 49 -11.65 11.49 -18.55
CA ASP A 49 -12.55 12.51 -18.00
C ASP A 49 -11.80 13.80 -17.64
N ALA A 50 -11.23 14.43 -18.66
CA ALA A 50 -10.88 15.84 -18.57
C ALA A 50 -12.16 16.65 -18.81
N SER A 51 -12.69 17.33 -17.79
CA SER A 51 -13.40 18.63 -17.86
C SER A 51 -14.22 18.90 -16.59
N GLU A 52 -13.61 19.54 -15.57
CA GLU A 52 -14.20 20.63 -14.78
C GLU A 52 -13.18 21.11 -13.73
N PRO A 53 -13.08 22.42 -13.43
CA PRO A 53 -12.19 22.93 -12.40
C PRO A 53 -12.71 22.56 -11.02
N GLY A 54 -12.19 21.48 -10.45
CA GLY A 54 -12.56 21.00 -9.12
C GLY A 54 -11.86 19.69 -8.76
N ILE A 55 -12.58 18.58 -8.93
CA ILE A 55 -12.19 17.22 -8.52
C ILE A 55 -12.23 16.29 -9.74
N THR A 56 -11.09 15.73 -10.11
CA THR A 56 -10.92 14.75 -11.20
C THR A 56 -11.61 13.41 -10.88
N ALA A 57 -11.89 12.61 -11.92
CA ALA A 57 -12.46 11.26 -11.73
C ALA A 57 -11.61 10.37 -10.81
N LEU A 58 -10.28 10.49 -10.89
CA LEU A 58 -9.34 9.80 -10.01
C LEU A 58 -9.53 10.19 -8.54
N GLU A 59 -9.58 11.50 -8.27
CA GLU A 59 -9.80 12.04 -6.94
C GLU A 59 -11.19 11.61 -6.41
N GLN A 60 -12.22 11.57 -7.26
CA GLN A 60 -13.55 11.07 -6.88
C GLN A 60 -13.53 9.60 -6.44
N VAL A 61 -12.82 8.73 -7.18
CA VAL A 61 -12.69 7.31 -6.81
C VAL A 61 -11.96 7.15 -5.48
N LEU A 62 -10.87 7.90 -5.28
CA LEU A 62 -10.11 7.93 -4.04
C LEU A 62 -10.97 8.41 -2.87
N LEU A 63 -11.66 9.55 -3.02
CA LEU A 63 -12.51 10.13 -1.98
C LEU A 63 -13.74 9.27 -1.67
N GLY A 64 -14.26 8.52 -2.63
CA GLY A 64 -15.33 7.55 -2.41
C GLY A 64 -14.90 6.35 -1.56
N CYS A 65 -13.61 5.99 -1.59
CA CYS A 65 -13.07 4.88 -0.79
C CYS A 65 -12.42 5.36 0.51
N TRP A 66 -11.86 6.58 0.52
CA TRP A 66 -11.16 7.20 1.62
C TRP A 66 -11.58 8.67 1.75
N PRO A 67 -12.74 8.94 2.36
CA PRO A 67 -13.31 10.28 2.44
C PRO A 67 -12.42 11.26 3.21
N VAL A 68 -12.33 12.49 2.69
CA VAL A 68 -11.63 13.63 3.29
C VAL A 68 -12.60 14.81 3.34
N ASP A 69 -12.95 15.27 4.54
CA ASP A 69 -14.10 16.18 4.75
C ASP A 69 -13.88 17.60 4.15
N ASP A 70 -12.63 18.06 4.01
CA ASP A 70 -12.27 19.32 3.35
C ASP A 70 -11.09 19.13 2.38
N TYR A 71 -11.29 18.23 1.41
CA TYR A 71 -10.26 17.87 0.43
C TYR A 71 -9.70 19.09 -0.32
N GLN A 72 -10.58 20.01 -0.74
CA GLN A 72 -10.17 21.15 -1.56
C GLN A 72 -9.25 22.11 -0.79
N ALA A 73 -9.55 22.42 0.48
CA ALA A 73 -8.64 23.21 1.29
C ALA A 73 -7.33 22.45 1.57
N ALA A 74 -7.40 21.14 1.79
CA ALA A 74 -6.20 20.33 2.07
C ALA A 74 -5.18 20.34 0.94
N VAL A 75 -5.61 20.50 -0.32
CA VAL A 75 -4.70 20.59 -1.48
C VAL A 75 -4.38 22.01 -1.93
N SER A 76 -5.21 23.00 -1.57
CA SER A 76 -5.03 24.39 -2.02
C SER A 76 -4.35 25.28 -0.98
N GLU A 77 -4.58 25.01 0.31
CA GLU A 77 -4.07 25.79 1.45
C GLU A 77 -3.52 24.84 2.55
N PRO A 78 -2.57 23.96 2.21
CA PRO A 78 -2.19 22.83 3.05
C PRO A 78 -1.63 23.26 4.41
N GLU A 79 -0.81 24.31 4.49
CA GLU A 79 -0.25 24.81 5.76
C GLU A 79 -1.33 25.28 6.74
N ALA A 80 -2.33 26.02 6.23
CA ALA A 80 -3.46 26.48 7.03
C ALA A 80 -4.35 25.30 7.47
N VAL A 81 -4.44 24.24 6.66
CA VAL A 81 -5.12 22.99 7.05
C VAL A 81 -4.37 22.24 8.12
N VAL A 82 -3.05 22.09 8.01
CA VAL A 82 -2.24 21.44 9.05
C VAL A 82 -2.44 22.15 10.40
N ALA A 83 -2.35 23.49 10.41
CA ALA A 83 -2.56 24.27 11.62
C ALA A 83 -3.98 24.10 12.21
N ARG A 84 -5.03 24.13 11.38
CA ARG A 84 -6.43 24.03 11.85
C ARG A 84 -6.80 22.62 12.33
N THR A 85 -6.11 21.58 11.84
CA THR A 85 -6.42 20.16 12.11
C THR A 85 -5.49 19.50 13.11
N GLU A 86 -4.60 20.26 13.77
CA GLU A 86 -3.64 19.73 14.75
C GLU A 86 -4.31 18.97 15.91
N GLN A 87 -5.50 19.41 16.34
CA GLN A 87 -6.25 18.69 17.37
C GLN A 87 -6.72 17.30 16.91
N ALA A 88 -7.12 17.17 15.64
CA ALA A 88 -7.51 15.89 15.05
C ALA A 88 -6.30 14.95 14.96
N ARG A 89 -5.13 15.49 14.60
CA ARG A 89 -3.84 14.75 14.65
C ARG A 89 -3.55 14.23 16.05
N SER A 90 -3.60 15.09 17.07
CA SER A 90 -3.32 14.68 18.46
C SER A 90 -4.26 13.57 18.92
N THR A 91 -5.56 13.73 18.67
CA THR A 91 -6.59 12.74 19.03
C THR A 91 -6.33 11.41 18.32
N PHE A 92 -5.95 11.45 17.05
CA PHE A 92 -5.58 10.27 16.29
C PHE A 92 -4.33 9.58 16.85
N MET A 93 -3.27 10.31 17.18
CA MET A 93 -2.03 9.73 17.72
C MET A 93 -2.26 9.04 19.07
N ASP A 94 -3.05 9.65 19.95
CA ASP A 94 -3.40 9.07 21.25
C ASP A 94 -4.22 7.77 21.08
N GLY A 95 -5.22 7.80 20.20
CA GLY A 95 -6.03 6.63 19.89
C GLY A 95 -5.23 5.55 19.16
N ALA A 96 -4.32 5.92 18.27
CA ALA A 96 -3.44 4.99 17.55
C ALA A 96 -2.50 4.28 18.53
N ALA A 97 -1.93 5.00 19.48
CA ALA A 97 -1.12 4.42 20.55
C ALA A 97 -1.95 3.46 21.44
N GLN A 98 -3.22 3.77 21.68
CA GLN A 98 -4.10 2.84 22.39
C GLN A 98 -4.40 1.57 21.57
N LEU A 99 -4.78 1.71 20.30
CA LEU A 99 -5.02 0.57 19.42
C LEU A 99 -3.78 -0.33 19.31
N ASN A 100 -2.60 0.26 19.15
CA ASN A 100 -1.35 -0.47 19.09
C ASN A 100 -1.11 -1.30 20.36
N ARG A 101 -1.28 -0.70 21.55
CA ARG A 101 -1.14 -1.44 22.81
C ARG A 101 -2.13 -2.59 22.95
N GLU A 102 -3.37 -2.40 22.49
CA GLU A 102 -4.39 -3.46 22.51
C GLU A 102 -4.00 -4.62 21.59
N LEU A 103 -3.57 -4.32 20.36
CA LEU A 103 -3.11 -5.32 19.40
C LEU A 103 -1.84 -6.03 19.87
N GLU A 104 -0.88 -5.33 20.46
CA GLU A 104 0.35 -5.92 21.02
C GLU A 104 0.05 -7.01 22.05
N THR A 105 -1.08 -6.95 22.77
CA THR A 105 -1.48 -8.03 23.70
C THR A 105 -1.82 -9.35 23.02
N LEU A 106 -2.10 -9.31 21.71
CA LEU A 106 -2.39 -10.48 20.88
C LEU A 106 -1.13 -11.06 20.23
N ASP A 107 -0.01 -10.32 20.23
CA ASP A 107 1.27 -10.83 19.74
C ASP A 107 1.88 -11.78 20.76
N ILE A 108 2.16 -13.00 20.31
CA ILE A 108 2.63 -14.09 21.17
C ILE A 108 4.15 -14.03 21.35
N ALA A 109 4.90 -13.39 20.44
CA ALA A 109 6.37 -13.38 20.50
C ALA A 109 7.06 -12.18 19.81
N GLY A 110 6.36 -11.07 19.59
CA GLY A 110 6.93 -9.95 18.84
C GLY A 110 7.15 -10.30 17.36
N LEU A 111 6.27 -11.12 16.80
CA LEU A 111 6.36 -11.60 15.42
C LEU A 111 5.79 -10.58 14.43
N ILE A 112 4.94 -9.67 14.91
CA ILE A 112 4.14 -8.79 14.07
C ILE A 112 4.47 -7.34 14.40
N ASP A 113 4.97 -6.63 13.39
CA ASP A 113 5.11 -5.18 13.45
C ASP A 113 3.76 -4.55 13.14
N ILE A 114 3.23 -3.77 14.08
CA ILE A 114 1.93 -3.11 13.95
C ILE A 114 2.15 -1.64 13.56
N ARG A 115 1.52 -1.24 12.46
CA ARG A 115 1.48 0.15 12.00
C ARG A 115 0.05 0.65 12.05
N VAL A 116 -0.15 1.81 12.67
CA VAL A 116 -1.47 2.44 12.78
C VAL A 116 -1.41 3.78 12.07
N THR A 117 -1.91 3.83 10.85
CA THR A 117 -1.91 5.02 10.00
C THR A 117 -3.32 5.55 9.81
N VAL A 118 -3.44 6.72 9.18
CA VAL A 118 -4.76 7.26 8.76
C VAL A 118 -5.45 6.41 7.68
N GLY A 119 -4.71 5.48 7.07
CA GLY A 119 -5.21 4.41 6.19
C GLY A 119 -5.77 3.19 6.92
N GLY A 120 -5.59 3.12 8.25
CA GLY A 120 -6.01 2.00 9.10
C GLY A 120 -4.82 1.26 9.70
N VAL A 121 -5.09 0.04 10.16
CA VAL A 121 -4.06 -0.84 10.75
C VAL A 121 -3.45 -1.72 9.67
N GLN A 122 -2.12 -1.76 9.65
CA GLN A 122 -1.31 -2.64 8.81
C GLN A 122 -0.48 -3.53 9.73
N LEU A 123 -0.50 -4.82 9.43
CA LEU A 123 0.34 -5.82 10.09
C LEU A 123 1.48 -6.12 9.11
N ASP A 124 2.71 -6.11 9.60
CA ASP A 124 3.93 -6.53 8.90
C ASP A 124 4.63 -7.63 9.74
N TRP A 125 5.57 -8.36 9.14
CA TRP A 125 6.36 -9.36 9.88
C TRP A 125 7.71 -8.80 10.32
N SER A 126 8.01 -8.92 11.62
CA SER A 126 9.31 -8.53 12.18
C SER A 126 10.44 -9.47 11.73
N ARG A 127 10.10 -10.74 11.50
CA ARG A 127 10.99 -11.78 11.00
C ARG A 127 10.24 -12.76 10.11
N PHE A 128 10.85 -13.11 8.99
CA PHE A 128 10.36 -14.16 8.11
C PHE A 128 11.20 -15.43 8.23
N GLU A 129 10.56 -16.54 8.58
CA GLU A 129 11.13 -17.87 8.44
C GLU A 129 10.17 -18.78 7.68
N CYS A 130 10.65 -19.35 6.58
CA CYS A 130 9.85 -20.29 5.81
C CYS A 130 9.93 -21.69 6.42
N CYS A 131 9.13 -21.97 7.46
CA CYS A 131 8.92 -23.31 8.02
C CYS A 131 7.54 -23.41 8.69
N ASP A 132 7.01 -24.63 8.82
CA ASP A 132 5.64 -24.85 9.34
C ASP A 132 5.49 -24.34 10.79
N LEU A 133 6.54 -24.45 11.61
CA LEU A 133 6.51 -24.00 13.00
C LEU A 133 6.36 -22.47 13.11
N HIS A 134 7.18 -21.71 12.37
CA HIS A 134 7.12 -20.25 12.36
C HIS A 134 5.78 -19.77 11.85
N PHE A 135 5.30 -20.33 10.74
CA PHE A 135 3.99 -20.00 10.20
C PHE A 135 2.85 -20.32 11.18
N GLY A 136 2.90 -21.47 11.85
CA GLY A 136 1.91 -21.81 12.87
C GLY A 136 1.84 -20.80 14.02
N GLN A 137 2.99 -20.31 14.49
CA GLN A 137 3.04 -19.28 15.55
C GLN A 137 2.55 -17.93 15.04
N LEU A 138 2.97 -17.54 13.84
CA LEU A 138 2.57 -16.31 13.20
C LEU A 138 1.04 -16.25 13.05
N TRP A 139 0.40 -17.30 12.51
CA TRP A 139 -1.05 -17.30 12.31
C TRP A 139 -1.84 -17.29 13.62
N LEU A 140 -1.33 -17.93 14.67
CA LEU A 140 -1.97 -17.85 16.00
C LEU A 140 -2.07 -16.41 16.50
N ALA A 141 -1.10 -15.56 16.17
CA ALA A 141 -1.12 -14.13 16.49
C ALA A 141 -1.90 -13.33 15.44
N GLU A 142 -1.56 -13.46 14.16
CA GLU A 142 -2.09 -12.63 13.06
C GLU A 142 -3.59 -12.88 12.85
N THR A 143 -4.06 -14.12 12.87
CA THR A 143 -5.50 -14.43 12.71
C THR A 143 -6.32 -13.77 13.81
N ARG A 144 -5.85 -13.80 15.06
CA ARG A 144 -6.53 -13.13 16.18
C ARG A 144 -6.57 -11.62 16.02
N MET A 145 -5.48 -11.01 15.55
CA MET A 145 -5.44 -9.59 15.25
C MET A 145 -6.40 -9.24 14.11
N LEU A 146 -6.46 -10.04 13.05
CA LEU A 146 -7.36 -9.83 11.92
C LEU A 146 -8.84 -9.97 12.33
N GLU A 147 -9.18 -10.98 13.13
CA GLU A 147 -10.53 -11.13 13.71
C GLU A 147 -10.90 -9.93 14.57
N TRP A 148 -9.99 -9.51 15.46
CA TRP A 148 -10.19 -8.33 16.29
C TRP A 148 -10.39 -7.06 15.46
N LEU A 149 -9.60 -6.87 14.40
CA LEU A 149 -9.71 -5.73 13.50
C LEU A 149 -11.03 -5.73 12.71
N ALA A 150 -11.53 -6.91 12.34
CA ALA A 150 -12.83 -7.05 11.69
C ALA A 150 -13.96 -6.57 12.63
N ASP A 151 -13.92 -6.99 13.90
CA ASP A 151 -14.89 -6.58 14.92
C ASP A 151 -14.76 -5.09 15.29
N ALA A 152 -13.53 -4.56 15.30
CA ALA A 152 -13.23 -3.17 15.64
C ALA A 152 -13.30 -2.20 14.45
N ARG A 153 -13.77 -2.63 13.27
CA ARG A 153 -13.70 -1.85 12.01
C ARG A 153 -14.27 -0.44 12.14
N GLU A 154 -15.46 -0.28 12.72
CA GLU A 154 -16.09 1.04 12.88
C GLU A 154 -15.31 1.95 13.84
N ARG A 155 -14.72 1.37 14.89
CA ARG A 155 -13.88 2.09 15.84
C ARG A 155 -12.59 2.58 15.16
N VAL A 156 -11.94 1.72 14.39
CA VAL A 156 -10.73 2.09 13.62
C VAL A 156 -11.07 3.19 12.61
N GLU A 157 -12.16 3.05 11.86
CA GLU A 157 -12.61 4.06 10.90
C GLU A 157 -12.94 5.40 11.58
N GLY A 158 -13.65 5.36 12.72
CA GLY A 158 -13.99 6.55 13.50
C GLY A 158 -12.77 7.28 14.08
N LEU A 159 -11.68 6.55 14.33
CA LEU A 159 -10.40 7.14 14.73
C LEU A 159 -9.63 7.73 13.54
N CYS A 160 -9.52 6.98 12.45
CA CYS A 160 -8.69 7.36 11.30
C CYS A 160 -9.31 8.50 10.49
N ARG A 161 -10.63 8.46 10.25
CA ARG A 161 -11.31 9.38 9.32
C ARG A 161 -11.09 10.87 9.64
N PRO A 162 -11.24 11.34 10.90
CA PRO A 162 -11.03 12.76 11.21
C PRO A 162 -9.60 13.26 10.94
N ALA A 163 -8.59 12.37 10.98
CA ALA A 163 -7.19 12.73 10.77
C ALA A 163 -6.75 12.70 9.29
N ARG A 164 -7.59 12.23 8.36
CA ARG A 164 -7.24 12.13 6.94
C ARG A 164 -6.98 13.50 6.31
N THR A 165 -7.79 14.50 6.65
CA THR A 165 -7.62 15.88 6.17
C THR A 165 -6.27 16.45 6.59
N TRP A 166 -5.88 16.22 7.85
CA TRP A 166 -4.55 16.59 8.35
C TRP A 166 -3.44 15.86 7.57
N ALA A 167 -3.51 14.54 7.49
CA ALA A 167 -2.47 13.72 6.86
C ALA A 167 -2.29 14.03 5.38
N LEU A 168 -3.38 14.34 4.67
CA LEU A 168 -3.34 14.73 3.27
C LEU A 168 -2.67 16.11 3.11
N ALA A 169 -3.07 17.11 3.90
CA ALA A 169 -2.45 18.43 3.88
C ALA A 169 -0.97 18.39 4.27
N ALA A 170 -0.62 17.61 5.30
CA ALA A 170 0.78 17.40 5.70
C ALA A 170 1.60 16.79 4.55
N SER A 171 1.02 15.83 3.82
CA SER A 171 1.68 15.20 2.68
C SER A 171 1.84 16.15 1.50
N VAL A 172 0.88 17.04 1.27
CA VAL A 172 0.99 18.11 0.26
C VAL A 172 2.14 19.07 0.59
N CYS A 173 2.20 19.59 1.83
CA CYS A 173 3.30 20.46 2.28
C CYS A 173 4.66 19.79 2.09
N GLU A 174 4.74 18.51 2.41
CA GLU A 174 5.97 17.74 2.39
C GLU A 174 6.43 17.41 0.97
N ILE A 175 5.52 17.10 0.05
CA ILE A 175 5.83 16.94 -1.38
C ILE A 175 6.34 18.25 -1.96
N GLU A 176 5.68 19.37 -1.64
CA GLU A 176 6.13 20.68 -2.08
C GLU A 176 7.53 21.00 -1.54
N ARG A 177 7.82 20.65 -0.29
CA ARG A 177 9.13 20.84 0.34
C ARG A 177 10.23 20.00 -0.31
N GLU A 178 9.96 18.73 -0.62
CA GLU A 178 10.96 17.80 -1.16
C GLU A 178 11.15 17.93 -2.68
N THR A 179 10.09 18.30 -3.42
CA THR A 179 10.10 18.26 -4.89
C THR A 179 9.89 19.62 -5.55
N GLY A 180 9.40 20.62 -4.81
CA GLY A 180 8.95 21.91 -5.36
C GLY A 180 7.65 21.83 -6.18
N GLN A 181 7.03 20.64 -6.29
CA GLN A 181 5.80 20.46 -7.06
C GLN A 181 4.57 20.78 -6.21
N THR A 182 3.68 21.62 -6.76
CA THR A 182 2.36 21.91 -6.21
C THR A 182 1.29 21.28 -7.08
N ARG A 183 0.05 21.20 -6.59
CA ARG A 183 -1.07 20.77 -7.43
C ARG A 183 -1.22 21.61 -8.70
N ALA A 184 -1.02 22.93 -8.60
CA ALA A 184 -1.12 23.84 -9.74
C ALA A 184 -0.05 23.54 -10.80
N THR A 185 1.21 23.38 -10.38
CA THR A 185 2.29 23.05 -11.33
C THR A 185 2.13 21.64 -11.92
N ALA A 186 1.57 20.68 -11.17
CA ALA A 186 1.22 19.36 -11.69
C ALA A 186 0.06 19.41 -12.71
N VAL A 187 -0.90 20.32 -12.58
CA VAL A 187 -1.92 20.56 -13.62
C VAL A 187 -1.27 21.12 -14.88
N GLU A 188 -0.41 22.12 -14.73
CA GLU A 188 0.29 22.77 -15.85
C GLU A 188 1.21 21.80 -16.61
N SER A 189 1.87 20.87 -15.91
CA SER A 189 2.74 19.86 -16.53
C SER A 189 2.01 18.62 -17.03
N GLY A 190 0.71 18.48 -16.75
CA GLY A 190 -0.06 17.27 -17.09
C GLY A 190 0.19 16.07 -16.16
N ASP A 191 0.86 16.28 -15.03
CA ASP A 191 1.21 15.24 -14.04
C ASP A 191 0.23 15.16 -12.86
N LEU A 192 -0.95 15.77 -12.94
CA LEU A 192 -1.90 15.83 -11.83
C LEU A 192 -2.22 14.44 -11.22
N GLN A 193 -2.37 13.41 -12.05
CA GLN A 193 -2.64 12.05 -11.57
C GLN A 193 -1.46 11.48 -10.77
N ALA A 194 -0.24 11.78 -11.22
CA ALA A 194 0.99 11.41 -10.54
C ALA A 194 1.05 11.99 -9.15
N TYR A 195 0.85 13.30 -9.12
CA TYR A 195 0.87 14.11 -7.93
C TYR A 195 -0.19 13.63 -6.94
N THR A 196 -1.43 13.45 -7.38
CA THR A 196 -2.53 12.94 -6.54
C THR A 196 -2.21 11.55 -6.00
N GLY A 197 -1.72 10.63 -6.84
CA GLY A 197 -1.31 9.29 -6.39
C GLY A 197 -0.23 9.35 -5.30
N LEU A 198 0.77 10.23 -5.46
CA LEU A 198 1.84 10.43 -4.49
C LEU A 198 1.32 11.01 -3.17
N VAL A 199 0.51 12.07 -3.23
CA VAL A 199 -0.10 12.71 -2.04
C VAL A 199 -0.85 11.69 -1.20
N PHE A 200 -1.73 10.89 -1.80
CA PHE A 200 -2.48 9.87 -1.07
C PHE A 200 -1.57 8.75 -0.56
N LYS A 201 -0.59 8.30 -1.35
CA LYS A 201 0.37 7.28 -0.93
C LYS A 201 1.19 7.74 0.28
N TRP A 202 1.62 8.99 0.33
CA TRP A 202 2.34 9.55 1.47
C TRP A 202 1.44 9.68 2.69
N ALA A 203 0.23 10.23 2.50
CA ALA A 203 -0.73 10.37 3.59
C ALA A 203 -1.07 9.02 4.23
N TRP A 204 -1.23 7.97 3.42
CA TRP A 204 -1.60 6.64 3.89
C TRP A 204 -0.50 5.93 4.68
N ASN A 205 0.77 6.14 4.33
CA ASN A 205 1.87 5.30 4.80
C ASN A 205 2.85 6.00 5.74
N LEU A 206 3.02 7.33 5.59
CA LEU A 206 4.00 8.11 6.34
C LEU A 206 3.38 8.83 7.55
N GLN A 207 2.05 8.81 7.67
CA GLN A 207 1.33 9.54 8.73
C GLN A 207 0.71 8.57 9.73
N GLY A 208 1.26 8.53 10.93
CA GLY A 208 0.70 7.85 12.10
C GLY A 208 1.72 7.21 13.02
N LEU A 209 1.30 6.22 13.78
CA LEU A 209 2.14 5.49 14.72
C LEU A 209 2.88 4.35 14.00
N ASN A 210 4.19 4.26 14.22
CA ASN A 210 5.07 3.31 13.51
C ASN A 210 4.93 3.43 11.99
N ALA A 211 4.71 4.65 11.49
CA ALA A 211 4.62 4.93 10.06
C ALA A 211 5.94 4.57 9.36
N LEU A 212 5.86 4.32 8.05
CA LEU A 212 7.05 4.00 7.27
C LEU A 212 7.99 5.19 7.18
N GLU A 213 9.27 4.89 7.03
CA GLU A 213 10.23 5.86 6.53
C GLU A 213 10.13 5.97 4.99
N TYR A 214 10.59 7.11 4.44
CA TYR A 214 10.58 7.34 3.00
C TYR A 214 11.27 6.23 2.19
N GLY A 215 12.41 5.74 2.68
CA GLY A 215 13.17 4.68 2.02
C GLY A 215 12.44 3.34 1.94
N GLU A 216 11.44 3.12 2.81
CA GLU A 216 10.67 1.88 2.85
C GLU A 216 9.37 1.96 2.03
N LEU A 217 8.93 3.16 1.67
CA LEU A 217 7.64 3.41 1.05
C LEU A 217 7.44 2.64 -0.26
N ALA A 218 8.49 2.53 -1.09
CA ALA A 218 8.41 1.83 -2.37
C ALA A 218 8.22 0.32 -2.19
N ALA A 219 8.85 -0.27 -1.18
CA ALA A 219 8.81 -1.71 -0.94
C ALA A 219 7.60 -2.14 -0.10
N ARG A 220 7.33 -1.40 0.99
CA ARG A 220 6.37 -1.78 2.03
C ARG A 220 5.09 -0.94 2.03
N GLY A 221 5.09 0.20 1.34
CA GLY A 221 3.92 1.06 1.26
C GLY A 221 2.73 0.37 0.60
N GLN A 222 1.53 0.71 1.03
CA GLN A 222 0.29 0.37 0.35
C GLN A 222 -0.07 1.47 -0.64
N ASN A 223 -0.61 1.08 -1.81
CA ASN A 223 -1.11 2.03 -2.78
C ASN A 223 -2.62 2.23 -2.60
N PRO A 224 -3.07 3.34 -1.99
CA PRO A 224 -4.50 3.61 -1.81
C PRO A 224 -5.24 3.69 -3.13
N LEU A 225 -4.56 4.02 -4.22
CA LEU A 225 -5.18 4.09 -5.53
C LEU A 225 -5.50 2.71 -6.10
N LEU A 226 -4.59 1.74 -5.95
CA LEU A 226 -4.88 0.34 -6.31
C LEU A 226 -6.03 -0.22 -5.48
N LEU A 227 -6.08 0.08 -4.19
CA LEU A 227 -7.16 -0.35 -3.31
C LEU A 227 -8.50 0.30 -3.67
N ALA A 228 -8.51 1.60 -3.95
CA ALA A 228 -9.74 2.33 -4.28
C ALA A 228 -10.32 1.88 -5.62
N ILE A 229 -9.49 1.84 -6.67
CA ILE A 229 -9.94 1.40 -7.99
C ILE A 229 -10.35 -0.07 -7.93
N GLY A 230 -9.52 -0.91 -7.30
CA GLY A 230 -9.81 -2.33 -7.23
C GLY A 230 -11.06 -2.64 -6.42
N GLY A 231 -11.25 -1.98 -5.28
CA GLY A 231 -12.48 -2.07 -4.50
C GLY A 231 -13.71 -1.57 -5.27
N SER A 232 -13.59 -0.50 -6.06
CA SER A 232 -14.68 -0.03 -6.93
C SER A 232 -15.09 -1.09 -7.95
N ARG A 233 -14.12 -1.63 -8.69
CA ARG A 233 -14.38 -2.63 -9.74
C ARG A 233 -14.88 -3.96 -9.19
N LEU A 234 -14.33 -4.41 -8.06
CA LEU A 234 -14.79 -5.62 -7.39
C LEU A 234 -16.21 -5.48 -6.83
N ARG A 235 -16.65 -4.28 -6.45
CA ARG A 235 -18.05 -4.03 -6.08
C ARG A 235 -18.99 -4.06 -7.28
N ALA A 236 -18.52 -3.60 -8.44
CA ALA A 236 -19.29 -3.62 -9.69
C ALA A 236 -19.35 -5.03 -10.33
N GLY A 237 -18.36 -5.88 -10.08
CA GLY A 237 -18.26 -7.23 -10.64
C GLY A 237 -18.77 -8.33 -9.69
N TYR A 238 -19.82 -9.05 -10.11
CA TYR A 238 -20.23 -10.32 -9.49
C TYR A 238 -19.24 -11.42 -9.90
N GLY A 239 -18.13 -11.58 -9.17
CA GLY A 239 -17.06 -12.51 -9.55
C GLY A 239 -16.42 -13.25 -8.39
N VAL A 240 -16.14 -14.54 -8.63
CA VAL A 240 -15.38 -15.48 -7.78
C VAL A 240 -13.94 -14.96 -7.57
N PRO A 241 -13.24 -15.27 -6.45
CA PRO A 241 -11.86 -14.81 -6.19
C PRO A 241 -10.87 -14.89 -7.36
N SER A 242 -10.97 -15.94 -8.20
CA SER A 242 -10.13 -16.12 -9.39
C SER A 242 -10.33 -15.04 -10.47
N GLN A 243 -11.40 -14.25 -10.41
CA GLN A 243 -11.66 -13.14 -11.31
C GLN A 243 -11.11 -11.81 -10.79
N ALA A 244 -10.70 -11.71 -9.52
CA ALA A 244 -10.24 -10.44 -8.97
C ALA A 244 -8.96 -9.93 -9.64
N PHE A 245 -7.96 -10.78 -9.84
CA PHE A 245 -6.75 -10.45 -10.60
C PHE A 245 -7.08 -9.93 -12.01
N ARG A 246 -8.04 -10.58 -12.69
CA ARG A 246 -8.52 -10.17 -14.02
C ARG A 246 -9.23 -8.81 -13.99
N THR A 247 -10.13 -8.59 -13.03
CA THR A 247 -10.85 -7.33 -12.85
C THR A 247 -9.88 -6.15 -12.64
N LEU A 248 -8.71 -6.42 -12.08
CA LEU A 248 -7.65 -5.43 -11.90
C LEU A 248 -6.63 -5.39 -13.06
N GLY A 249 -6.79 -6.24 -14.08
CA GLY A 249 -5.85 -6.31 -15.21
C GLY A 249 -4.47 -6.84 -14.83
N LEU A 250 -4.39 -7.68 -13.79
CA LEU A 250 -3.14 -8.22 -13.24
C LEU A 250 -2.96 -9.70 -13.61
N SER A 251 -1.75 -10.08 -14.01
CA SER A 251 -1.34 -11.48 -14.16
C SER A 251 -0.53 -11.91 -12.93
N THR A 252 -0.81 -13.09 -12.39
CA THR A 252 -0.04 -13.64 -11.26
C THR A 252 1.39 -13.98 -11.65
N ARG A 253 1.67 -14.10 -12.95
CA ARG A 253 3.01 -14.36 -13.49
C ARG A 253 3.82 -13.10 -13.79
N ASN A 254 3.18 -11.94 -13.72
CA ASN A 254 3.81 -10.65 -14.01
C ASN A 254 3.15 -9.56 -13.16
N ALA A 255 3.34 -9.66 -11.84
CA ALA A 255 2.86 -8.66 -10.89
C ALA A 255 3.96 -8.24 -9.91
N THR A 256 3.93 -6.99 -9.47
CA THR A 256 4.78 -6.49 -8.37
C THR A 256 4.24 -6.98 -7.02
N ALA A 257 5.07 -6.90 -5.97
CA ALA A 257 4.64 -7.23 -4.62
C ALA A 257 3.51 -6.28 -4.14
N GLU A 258 3.60 -4.98 -4.46
CA GLU A 258 2.55 -4.00 -4.13
C GLU A 258 1.19 -4.39 -4.74
N GLN A 259 1.17 -4.80 -6.01
CA GLN A 259 -0.03 -5.28 -6.70
C GLN A 259 -0.60 -6.54 -6.02
N LEU A 260 0.26 -7.51 -5.70
CA LEU A 260 -0.17 -8.76 -5.06
C LEU A 260 -0.78 -8.51 -3.67
N ARG A 261 -0.14 -7.65 -2.86
CA ARG A 261 -0.64 -7.25 -1.54
C ARG A 261 -1.98 -6.53 -1.61
N ALA A 262 -2.15 -5.64 -2.59
CA ALA A 262 -3.41 -4.93 -2.81
C ALA A 262 -4.55 -5.91 -3.17
N VAL A 263 -4.30 -6.86 -4.08
CA VAL A 263 -5.28 -7.90 -4.43
C VAL A 263 -5.63 -8.77 -3.22
N ALA A 264 -4.62 -9.19 -2.46
CA ALA A 264 -4.82 -10.00 -1.27
C ALA A 264 -5.72 -9.27 -0.26
N ARG A 265 -5.47 -7.98 -0.01
CA ARG A 265 -6.30 -7.17 0.88
C ARG A 265 -7.75 -7.09 0.40
N LEU A 266 -7.96 -6.80 -0.88
CA LEU A 266 -9.30 -6.68 -1.46
C LEU A 266 -10.09 -8.00 -1.40
N LEU A 267 -9.43 -9.12 -1.65
CA LEU A 267 -10.04 -10.45 -1.57
C LEU A 267 -10.33 -10.85 -0.11
N PHE A 268 -9.44 -10.53 0.82
CA PHE A 268 -9.64 -10.80 2.24
C PHE A 268 -10.80 -9.98 2.81
N ASP A 269 -10.88 -8.68 2.50
CA ASP A 269 -11.97 -7.80 2.92
C ASP A 269 -13.35 -8.25 2.38
N ARG A 270 -13.38 -9.05 1.30
CA ARG A 270 -14.58 -9.69 0.73
C ARG A 270 -14.91 -11.05 1.32
N GLY A 271 -14.03 -11.63 2.13
CA GLY A 271 -14.15 -13.00 2.65
C GLY A 271 -13.80 -14.09 1.62
N ASP A 272 -13.13 -13.71 0.54
CA ASP A 272 -12.75 -14.60 -0.57
C ASP A 272 -11.38 -15.28 -0.35
N LEU A 273 -10.67 -14.92 0.73
CA LEU A 273 -9.35 -15.43 1.14
C LEU A 273 -9.41 -15.93 2.59
N ALA A 274 -8.77 -17.07 2.86
CA ALA A 274 -8.51 -17.50 4.24
C ALA A 274 -7.41 -16.62 4.88
N PRO A 275 -7.38 -16.44 6.22
CA PRO A 275 -6.36 -15.64 6.91
C PRO A 275 -4.92 -16.04 6.55
N GLU A 276 -4.64 -17.34 6.43
CA GLU A 276 -3.30 -17.86 6.13
C GLU A 276 -2.86 -17.52 4.70
N GLN A 277 -3.80 -17.58 3.75
CA GLN A 277 -3.54 -17.20 2.36
C GLN A 277 -3.38 -15.68 2.24
N PHE A 278 -4.21 -14.92 2.95
CA PHE A 278 -4.08 -13.46 3.01
C PHE A 278 -2.71 -13.08 3.56
N SER A 279 -2.34 -13.62 4.73
CA SER A 279 -1.04 -13.46 5.39
C SER A 279 0.12 -13.75 4.41
N LEU A 280 0.16 -14.93 3.79
CA LEU A 280 1.23 -15.25 2.85
C LEU A 280 1.34 -14.26 1.69
N LEU A 281 0.23 -13.79 1.13
CA LEU A 281 0.21 -12.86 -0.01
C LEU A 281 0.46 -11.40 0.40
N SER A 282 -0.03 -10.96 1.57
CA SER A 282 0.13 -9.61 2.10
C SER A 282 1.57 -9.31 2.53
N HIS A 283 2.36 -10.35 2.76
CA HIS A 283 3.77 -10.26 3.17
C HIS A 283 4.72 -10.91 2.14
N CYS A 284 4.27 -11.01 0.88
CA CYS A 284 5.01 -11.65 -0.20
C CYS A 284 6.39 -11.02 -0.49
N ASP A 285 6.62 -9.76 -0.10
CA ASP A 285 7.92 -9.07 -0.19
C ASP A 285 8.98 -9.66 0.74
N SER A 286 8.56 -10.38 1.79
CA SER A 286 9.45 -11.17 2.67
C SER A 286 10.11 -12.35 1.94
N LEU A 287 9.56 -12.77 0.79
CA LEU A 287 10.12 -13.81 -0.06
C LEU A 287 11.21 -13.27 -1.00
N LEU A 288 11.35 -11.94 -1.11
CA LEU A 288 12.18 -11.27 -2.10
C LEU A 288 13.43 -10.67 -1.47
N ARG A 289 14.53 -10.68 -2.22
CA ARG A 289 15.72 -9.87 -1.87
C ARG A 289 15.38 -8.38 -2.00
N PRO A 290 16.04 -7.48 -1.23
CA PRO A 290 15.78 -6.05 -1.32
C PRO A 290 15.82 -5.50 -2.76
N SER A 291 16.76 -5.96 -3.58
CA SER A 291 16.90 -5.57 -4.99
C SER A 291 15.76 -6.02 -5.91
N GLU A 292 14.95 -7.00 -5.48
CA GLU A 292 13.89 -7.60 -6.27
C GLU A 292 12.51 -6.99 -5.95
N ARG A 293 12.36 -6.29 -4.82
CA ARG A 293 11.03 -5.90 -4.27
C ARG A 293 10.19 -5.00 -5.17
N LEU A 294 10.83 -4.23 -6.05
CA LEU A 294 10.16 -3.31 -6.97
C LEU A 294 9.86 -3.93 -8.35
N ALA A 295 10.46 -5.07 -8.66
CA ALA A 295 10.27 -5.73 -9.95
C ALA A 295 8.96 -6.53 -9.98
N ALA A 296 8.45 -6.79 -11.19
CA ALA A 296 7.40 -7.77 -11.39
C ALA A 296 7.98 -9.19 -11.33
N HIS A 297 7.21 -10.12 -10.75
CA HIS A 297 7.62 -11.51 -10.55
C HIS A 297 6.58 -12.49 -11.06
N ASP A 298 7.05 -13.69 -11.38
CA ASP A 298 6.19 -14.86 -11.52
C ASP A 298 5.90 -15.44 -10.14
N TRP A 299 4.80 -15.02 -9.52
CA TRP A 299 4.43 -15.49 -8.18
C TRP A 299 4.05 -16.96 -8.16
N VAL A 300 3.57 -17.53 -9.27
CA VAL A 300 3.31 -18.98 -9.35
C VAL A 300 4.63 -19.75 -9.23
N ASP A 301 5.68 -19.31 -9.91
CA ASP A 301 7.01 -19.91 -9.80
C ASP A 301 7.62 -19.67 -8.41
N ARG A 302 7.55 -18.44 -7.88
CA ARG A 302 8.10 -18.11 -6.55
C ARG A 302 7.48 -18.95 -5.42
N TYR A 303 6.15 -19.07 -5.35
CA TYR A 303 5.51 -19.93 -4.35
C TYR A 303 5.72 -21.43 -4.65
N GLY A 304 5.91 -21.81 -5.91
CA GLY A 304 6.30 -23.18 -6.29
C GLY A 304 7.68 -23.57 -5.77
N GLN A 305 8.66 -22.68 -5.91
CA GLN A 305 10.01 -22.86 -5.35
C GLN A 305 9.97 -22.93 -3.83
N LEU A 306 9.21 -22.03 -3.18
CA LEU A 306 9.02 -22.01 -1.74
C LEU A 306 8.46 -23.36 -1.21
N LEU A 307 7.46 -23.90 -1.90
CA LEU A 307 6.85 -25.19 -1.55
C LEU A 307 7.84 -26.35 -1.71
N ALA A 308 8.61 -26.36 -2.80
CA ALA A 308 9.64 -27.38 -3.02
C ALA A 308 10.71 -27.35 -1.91
N ASP A 309 11.15 -26.16 -1.51
CA ASP A 309 12.15 -25.99 -0.44
C ASP A 309 11.63 -26.45 0.93
N LEU A 310 10.34 -26.24 1.22
CA LEU A 310 9.69 -26.78 2.43
C LEU A 310 9.67 -28.31 2.42
N TRP A 311 9.27 -28.93 1.31
CA TRP A 311 9.23 -30.39 1.20
C TRP A 311 10.60 -31.04 1.32
N ILE A 312 11.65 -30.44 0.76
CA ILE A 312 13.04 -30.93 0.92
C ILE A 312 13.45 -30.95 2.39
N ARG A 313 12.95 -30.01 3.20
CA ARG A 313 13.22 -29.92 4.66
C ARG A 313 12.30 -30.80 5.51
N GLY A 314 11.30 -31.44 4.90
CA GLY A 314 10.33 -32.30 5.59
C GLY A 314 9.13 -31.57 6.20
N ASP A 315 8.96 -30.28 5.90
CA ASP A 315 7.77 -29.51 6.24
C ASP A 315 6.58 -29.92 5.35
N ARG A 316 5.35 -29.75 5.82
CA ARG A 316 4.13 -30.09 5.06
C ARG A 316 3.85 -29.08 3.96
N GLY A 317 4.01 -27.79 4.23
CA GLY A 317 3.81 -26.72 3.25
C GLY A 317 2.38 -26.58 2.74
N SER A 318 1.38 -27.14 3.42
CA SER A 318 -0.04 -27.17 2.98
C SER A 318 -0.63 -25.78 2.69
N TRP A 319 -0.17 -24.77 3.40
CA TRP A 319 -0.66 -23.39 3.26
C TRP A 319 -0.03 -22.67 2.08
N VAL A 320 1.25 -22.97 1.80
CA VAL A 320 1.94 -22.51 0.59
C VAL A 320 1.33 -23.20 -0.63
N GLU A 321 1.02 -24.49 -0.55
CA GLU A 321 0.30 -25.23 -1.60
C GLU A 321 -1.08 -24.62 -1.87
N SER A 322 -1.87 -24.36 -0.83
CA SER A 322 -3.19 -23.72 -0.96
C SER A 322 -3.11 -22.33 -1.60
N THR A 323 -2.11 -21.52 -1.23
CA THR A 323 -1.87 -20.19 -1.81
C THR A 323 -1.43 -20.30 -3.27
N LEU A 324 -0.57 -21.26 -3.60
CA LEU A 324 -0.12 -21.54 -4.96
C LEU A 324 -1.30 -21.96 -5.86
N ASP A 325 -2.21 -22.80 -5.35
CA ASP A 325 -3.41 -23.22 -6.08
C ASP A 325 -4.39 -22.07 -6.31
N LEU A 326 -4.47 -21.10 -5.39
CA LEU A 326 -5.20 -19.87 -5.63
C LEU A 326 -4.59 -19.07 -6.79
N LEU A 327 -3.27 -18.85 -6.78
CA LEU A 327 -2.56 -18.11 -7.83
C LEU A 327 -2.72 -18.78 -9.21
N LYS A 328 -2.55 -20.10 -9.28
CA LYS A 328 -2.75 -20.88 -10.52
C LYS A 328 -4.18 -20.77 -11.07
N ARG A 329 -5.19 -20.79 -10.19
CA ARG A 329 -6.60 -20.63 -10.58
C ARG A 329 -6.90 -19.23 -11.10
N ALA A 330 -6.29 -18.20 -10.50
CA ALA A 330 -6.40 -16.83 -11.00
C ALA A 330 -5.82 -16.72 -12.43
N GLU A 331 -4.66 -17.32 -12.69
CA GLU A 331 -4.02 -17.31 -14.02
C GLU A 331 -4.82 -18.08 -15.08
N SER A 332 -5.34 -19.27 -14.71
CA SER A 332 -6.13 -20.11 -15.62
C SER A 332 -7.43 -19.44 -16.07
N GLY A 333 -7.91 -18.44 -15.31
CA GLY A 333 -9.02 -17.60 -15.71
C GLY A 333 -8.66 -16.51 -16.74
N VAL A 334 -7.38 -16.16 -16.91
CA VAL A 334 -6.94 -15.06 -17.80
C VAL A 334 -6.99 -15.46 -19.29
N ALA A 335 -7.08 -16.76 -19.60
CA ALA A 335 -6.99 -17.29 -20.97
C ALA A 335 -8.32 -17.36 -21.77
N ALA A 336 -9.31 -16.51 -21.48
CA ALA A 336 -10.60 -16.51 -22.19
C ALA A 336 -10.99 -15.13 -22.72
#